data_AF-A0A4V2UVS0-F1
#
_entry.id   AF-A0A4V2UVS0-F1
#
_cell.length_a   1.000
_cell.length_b   1.000
_cell.length_c   1.000
_cell.angle_alpha   90.00
_cell.angle_beta   90.00
_cell.angle_gamma   90.00
#
_symmetry.space_group_name_H-M   'P 1'
#
loop_
_entity.id
_entity.type
_entity.pdbx_description
1 polymer ?
#
loop_
_entity_poly.entity_id
_entity_poly.type
_entity_poly.pdbx_seq_one_letter_code
_entity_poly.pdbx_strand_id
1 'polypeptide(L)'
;MFVPKPYFQAMQQNELNMTECCLLMLIQSLEEQKGPVSQGEIAQTLGVRRKRVSLLLQRLSQKGYLTETEHPEEASLYRIQSKKV
;
A
#
# COMPACT_ATOMS: atom_id res chain seq x y z
N MET A 1 -4.59 -6.06 -17.37
CA MET A 1 -4.30 -5.41 -16.08
C MET A 1 -3.60 -4.10 -16.39
N PHE A 2 -4.20 -2.95 -16.07
CA PHE A 2 -3.61 -1.63 -16.33
C PHE A 2 -2.81 -1.19 -15.10
N VAL A 3 -1.51 -0.92 -15.26
CA VAL A 3 -0.65 -0.41 -14.19
C VAL A 3 -0.42 1.09 -14.46
N PRO A 4 -0.77 1.99 -13.52
CA PRO A 4 -0.49 3.41 -13.63
C PRO A 4 0.98 3.67 -14.00
N LYS A 5 1.21 4.67 -14.87
CA LYS A 5 2.56 5.11 -15.31
C LYS A 5 3.60 5.21 -14.18
N PRO A 6 3.31 5.79 -13.00
CA PRO A 6 4.30 5.88 -11.92
C PRO A 6 4.73 4.50 -11.39
N TYR A 7 3.78 3.60 -11.17
CA TYR A 7 4.08 2.24 -10.71
C TYR A 7 4.79 1.43 -11.79
N PHE A 8 4.44 1.65 -13.06
CA PHE A 8 5.13 1.00 -14.18
C PHE A 8 6.60 1.42 -14.29
N GLN A 9 6.90 2.72 -14.11
CA GLN A 9 8.28 3.22 -14.07
C GLN A 9 9.06 2.65 -12.89
N ALA A 10 8.46 2.62 -11.70
CA ALA A 10 9.07 2.01 -10.51
C ALA A 10 9.31 0.50 -10.68
N MET A 11 8.45 -0.22 -11.41
CA MET A 11 8.72 -1.62 -11.79
C MET A 11 9.90 -1.74 -12.76
N GLN A 12 10.00 -0.87 -13.77
CA GLN A 12 11.13 -0.88 -14.70
C GLN A 12 12.47 -0.59 -14.01
N GLN A 13 12.44 0.19 -12.93
CA GLN A 13 13.61 0.50 -12.11
C GLN A 13 13.91 -0.57 -11.04
N ASN A 14 13.17 -1.69 -11.02
CA ASN A 14 13.22 -2.73 -9.98
C ASN A 14 12.96 -2.21 -8.55
N GLU A 15 12.34 -1.03 -8.40
CA GLU A 15 11.95 -0.49 -7.10
C GLU A 15 10.69 -1.18 -6.56
N LEU A 16 9.80 -1.63 -7.45
CA LEU A 16 8.58 -2.35 -7.11
C LEU A 16 8.50 -3.67 -7.87
N ASN A 17 8.08 -4.73 -7.17
CA ASN A 17 7.63 -5.95 -7.83
C ASN A 17 6.12 -5.89 -8.13
N MET A 18 5.64 -6.84 -8.92
CA MET A 18 4.22 -6.89 -9.32
C MET A 18 3.25 -6.97 -8.13
N THR A 19 3.62 -7.69 -7.07
CA THR A 19 2.78 -7.83 -5.86
C THR A 19 2.67 -6.51 -5.11
N GLU A 20 3.79 -5.78 -5.00
CA GLU A 20 3.86 -4.46 -4.39
C GLU A 20 3.01 -3.44 -5.18
N CYS A 21 3.07 -3.47 -6.52
CA CYS A 21 2.22 -2.63 -7.36
C CYS A 21 0.73 -2.94 -7.21
N CYS A 22 0.36 -4.22 -7.21
CA CYS A 22 -1.03 -4.61 -6.98
C CYS A 22 -1.53 -4.16 -5.60
N LEU A 23 -0.68 -4.25 -4.58
CA LEU A 23 -1.00 -3.78 -3.24
C LEU A 23 -1.18 -2.26 -3.20
N LEU A 24 -0.29 -1.49 -3.83
CA LEU A 24 -0.42 -0.03 -3.90
C LEU A 24 -1.69 0.42 -4.63
N MET A 25 -2.04 -0.21 -5.76
CA MET A 25 -3.28 0.09 -6.47
C MET A 25 -4.52 -0.21 -5.61
N LEU A 26 -4.49 -1.30 -4.83
CA LEU A 26 -5.58 -1.65 -3.92
C LEU A 26 -5.70 -0.63 -2.79
N ILE A 27 -4.58 -0.26 -2.15
CA ILE A 27 -4.56 0.74 -1.08
C ILE A 27 -5.05 2.09 -1.61
N GLN A 28 -4.57 2.50 -2.78
CA GLN A 28 -5.02 3.74 -3.42
C GLN A 28 -6.54 3.73 -3.68
N SER A 29 -7.07 2.64 -4.23
CA SER A 29 -8.51 2.53 -4.49
C SER A 29 -9.35 2.55 -3.20
N LEU A 30 -8.86 1.90 -2.13
CA LEU A 30 -9.51 1.94 -0.82
C LEU A 30 -9.41 3.35 -0.21
N GLU A 31 -8.27 4.03 -0.36
CA GLU A 31 -8.06 5.37 0.15
C GLU A 31 -8.97 6.40 -0.53
N GLU A 32 -9.15 6.30 -1.85
CA GLU A 32 -10.05 7.17 -2.62
C GLU A 32 -11.52 7.03 -2.20
N GLN A 33 -11.94 5.88 -1.67
CA GLN A 33 -13.34 5.64 -1.28
C GLN A 33 -13.66 6.09 0.15
N LYS A 34 -12.71 5.95 1.09
CA LYS A 34 -12.98 6.06 2.53
C LYS A 34 -11.88 6.75 3.35
N GLY A 35 -10.81 7.21 2.70
CA GLY A 35 -9.67 7.82 3.38
C GLY A 35 -8.64 6.80 3.88
N PRO A 36 -7.79 7.17 4.86
CA PRO A 36 -6.68 6.32 5.31
C PRO A 36 -7.11 4.89 5.63
N VAL A 37 -6.33 3.91 5.17
CA VAL A 37 -6.75 2.50 5.17
C VAL A 37 -5.99 1.73 6.23
N SER A 38 -6.68 0.94 7.04
CA SER A 38 -6.02 0.08 8.03
C SER A 38 -5.46 -1.20 7.40
N GLN A 39 -4.42 -1.77 8.03
CA GLN A 39 -3.91 -3.09 7.66
C GLN A 39 -5.01 -4.17 7.67
N GLY A 40 -5.96 -4.07 8.62
CA GLY A 40 -7.06 -5.01 8.77
C GLY A 40 -7.95 -5.05 7.52
N GLU A 41 -8.31 -3.87 7.00
CA GLU A 41 -9.13 -3.74 5.80
C GLU A 41 -8.40 -4.23 4.55
N ILE A 42 -7.11 -3.91 4.42
CA ILE A 42 -6.29 -4.38 3.30
C ILE A 42 -6.24 -5.91 3.30
N ALA A 43 -6.00 -6.52 4.47
CA ALA A 43 -5.96 -7.97 4.62
C ALA A 43 -7.31 -8.64 4.33
N GLN A 44 -8.40 -8.00 4.75
CA GLN A 44 -9.77 -8.47 4.50
C GLN A 44 -10.10 -8.43 3.00
N THR A 45 -9.82 -7.33 2.32
CA THR A 45 -10.09 -7.18 0.87
C THR A 45 -9.29 -8.18 0.04
N LEU A 46 -8.04 -8.46 0.44
CA LEU A 46 -7.19 -9.44 -0.24
C LEU A 46 -7.47 -10.90 0.16
N GLY A 47 -8.27 -11.14 1.21
CA GLY A 47 -8.53 -12.48 1.74
C GLY A 47 -7.28 -13.19 2.29
N VAL A 48 -6.32 -12.42 2.83
CA VAL A 48 -5.03 -12.96 3.30
C VAL A 48 -4.81 -12.68 4.79
N ARG A 49 -3.86 -13.40 5.40
CA ARG A 49 -3.48 -13.18 6.81
C ARG A 49 -2.80 -11.81 6.98
N ARG A 50 -3.22 -11.07 8.02
CA ARG A 50 -2.64 -9.76 8.41
C ARG A 50 -1.11 -9.77 8.45
N LYS A 51 -0.47 -10.82 8.99
CA LYS A 51 0.99 -10.95 9.08
C LYS A 51 1.71 -10.85 7.72
N ARG A 52 1.12 -11.39 6.64
CA ARG A 52 1.70 -11.28 5.29
C ARG A 52 1.59 -9.86 4.74
N VAL A 53 0.46 -9.20 5.00
CA VAL A 53 0.23 -7.80 4.61
C VAL A 53 1.18 -6.87 5.36
N SER A 54 1.40 -7.09 6.66
CA SER A 54 2.32 -6.30 7.50
C SER A 54 3.71 -6.18 6.86
N LEU A 55 4.30 -7.31 6.45
CA LEU A 55 5.62 -7.33 5.85
C LEU A 55 5.69 -6.56 4.53
N LEU A 56 4.61 -6.59 3.73
CA LEU A 56 4.55 -5.85 2.47
C LEU A 56 4.36 -4.35 2.71
N LEU A 57 3.50 -3.97 3.65
CA LEU A 57 3.29 -2.57 4.03
C LEU A 57 4.56 -1.94 4.59
N GLN A 58 5.27 -2.65 5.47
CA GLN A 58 6.53 -2.19 6.03
C GLN A 58 7.59 -1.96 4.93
N ARG A 59 7.71 -2.89 3.97
CA ARG A 59 8.62 -2.73 2.82
C ARG A 59 8.25 -1.53 1.95
N LEU A 60 6.96 -1.36 1.64
CA LEU A 60 6.47 -0.23 0.85
C LEU A 60 6.67 1.11 1.56
N SER A 61 6.52 1.14 2.88
CA SER A 61 6.79 2.32 3.70
C SER A 61 8.28 2.65 3.72
N GLN A 62 9.16 1.67 3.91
CA GLN A 62 10.62 1.85 3.83
C GLN A 62 11.09 2.37 2.46
N LYS A 63 10.40 1.95 1.39
CA LYS A 63 10.64 2.44 0.03
C LYS A 63 10.06 3.84 -0.24
N GLY A 64 9.29 4.40 0.70
CA GLY A 64 8.68 5.73 0.59
C GLY A 64 7.44 5.80 -0.29
N TYR A 65 6.71 4.69 -0.46
CA TYR A 65 5.41 4.71 -1.17
C TYR A 65 4.22 4.84 -0.23
N LEU A 66 4.40 4.48 1.05
CA LEU A 66 3.36 4.56 2.07
C LEU A 66 3.85 5.33 3.30
N THR A 67 2.98 6.17 3.83
CA THR A 67 3.13 6.72 5.17
C THR A 67 2.25 5.92 6.12
N GLU A 68 2.85 5.44 7.20
CA GLU A 68 2.13 4.83 8.32
C GLU A 68 1.88 5.91 9.38
N THR A 69 0.63 6.03 9.81
CA THR A 69 0.23 6.87 10.94
C THR A 69 -0.20 5.94 12.06
N GLU A 70 0.60 5.89 13.13
CA GLU A 70 0.23 5.18 14.35
C GLU A 70 -0.84 5.99 15.09
N HIS A 71 -1.99 5.36 15.34
CA HIS A 71 -2.99 5.89 16.25
C HIS A 71 -2.87 5.15 17.59
N PRO A 72 -2.70 5.86 18.72
CA PRO A 72 -2.45 5.23 20.02
C PRO A 72 -3.61 4.36 20.53
N GLU A 73 -4.82 4.55 19.98
CA GLU A 73 -6.03 3.81 20.37
C GLU A 73 -6.58 2.93 19.23
N GLU A 74 -6.04 3.03 18.00
CA GLU A 74 -6.56 2.35 16.81
C GLU A 74 -5.49 1.57 16.04
N ALA A 75 -5.90 0.76 15.06
CA ALA A 75 -4.97 0.09 14.17
C ALA A 75 -4.21 1.10 13.30
N SER A 76 -2.92 0.86 13.03
CA SER A 76 -2.12 1.68 12.13
C SER A 76 -2.85 1.94 10.80
N LEU A 77 -2.88 3.21 10.41
CA LEU A 77 -3.49 3.67 9.16
C LEU A 77 -2.39 3.96 8.13
N TYR A 78 -2.65 3.58 6.89
CA TYR A 78 -1.72 3.73 5.78
C TYR A 78 -2.29 4.66 4.71
N ARG A 79 -1.43 5.53 4.18
CA ARG A 79 -1.72 6.49 3.11
C ARG A 79 -0.67 6.41 2.02
N ILE A 80 -1.08 6.51 0.76
CA ILE A 80 -0.18 6.61 -0.40
C ILE A 80 0.58 7.94 -0.35
N GLN A 81 1.90 7.87 -0.51
CA GLN A 81 2.74 9.07 -0.56
C GLN A 81 2.80 9.63 -1.99
N SER A 82 2.06 10.70 -2.26
CA SER A 82 1.91 11.33 -3.59
C SER A 82 3.21 11.88 -4.19
N LYS A 83 4.33 11.91 -3.45
CA LYS A 83 5.64 12.35 -3.99
C LYS A 83 6.33 11.29 -4.86
N LYS A 84 5.91 10.03 -4.74
CA LYS A 84 6.46 8.89 -5.50
C LYS A 84 5.47 8.30 -6.51
N VAL A 85 4.27 8.89 -6.64
CA VAL A 85 3.19 8.48 -7.53
C VAL A 85 2.87 9.60 -8.50
#